data_AF-A0A930JP65-F1
#
_entry.id   AF-A0A930JP65-F1
#
_cell.length_a   1.000
_cell.length_b   1.000
_cell.length_c   1.000
_cell.angle_alpha   90.00
_cell.angle_beta   90.00
_cell.angle_gamma   90.00
#
_symmetry.space_group_name_H-M   'P 1'
#
loop_
_entity.id
_entity.type
_entity.pdbx_description
1 polymer ?
#
loop_
_entity_poly.entity_id
_entity_poly.type
_entity_poly.pdbx_seq_one_letter_code
_entity_poly.pdbx_strand_id
1 'polypeptide(L)' 'GDRALSLFIQPPSVEELRRRLVGRQTDSAEAIENRLTKASEELTFAEKFDKIIVNDDLEKAKQETFEVVKAFLEG' A
#
# COMPACT_ATOMS: atom_id res chain seq x y z
N GLY A 1 -14.10 0.48 17.66
CA GLY A 1 -15.31 1.33 17.61
C GLY A 1 -16.11 0.92 16.39
N ASP A 2 -17.44 0.96 16.47
CA ASP A 2 -18.36 0.42 15.47
C ASP A 2 -18.26 1.03 14.05
N ARG A 3 -17.51 2.12 13.88
CA ARG A 3 -17.19 2.70 12.58
C ARG A 3 -15.67 2.84 12.43
N ALA A 4 -15.03 1.87 11.80
CA ALA A 4 -13.63 1.92 11.41
C ALA A 4 -13.53 1.61 9.91
N LEU A 5 -12.68 2.36 9.19
CA LEU A 5 -12.38 2.13 7.78
C LEU A 5 -10.92 1.69 7.67
N SER A 6 -10.70 0.53 7.09
CA SER A 6 -9.38 -0.05 6.86
C SER A 6 -8.99 0.13 5.39
N LEU A 7 -7.87 0.84 5.17
CA LEU A 7 -7.33 1.10 3.83
C LEU A 7 -6.01 0.35 3.65
N PHE A 8 -5.89 -0.38 2.56
CA PHE A 8 -4.67 -1.06 2.17
C PHE A 8 -4.00 -0.34 1.00
N ILE A 9 -2.84 0.28 1.26
CA ILE A 9 -2.08 0.99 0.23
C ILE A 9 -0.99 0.05 -0.28
N GLN A 10 -1.14 -0.41 -1.53
CA GLN A 10 -0.17 -1.32 -2.14
C GLN A 10 0.61 -0.67 -3.28
N PRO A 11 1.87 -1.05 -3.52
CA PRO A 11 2.55 -0.71 -4.76
C PRO A 11 1.86 -1.36 -5.96
N PRO A 12 2.04 -0.84 -7.19
CA PRO A 12 1.44 -1.44 -8.40
C PRO A 12 1.94 -2.85 -8.68
N SER A 13 3.14 -3.18 -8.21
CA SER A 13 3.75 -4.50 -8.36
C SER A 13 4.87 -4.69 -7.35
N VAL A 14 5.18 -5.95 -7.01
CA VAL A 14 6.33 -6.32 -6.16
C VAL A 14 7.66 -5.86 -6.80
N GLU A 15 7.75 -5.88 -8.13
CA GLU A 15 8.93 -5.37 -8.85
C GLU A 15 9.13 -3.86 -8.67
N GLU A 16 8.05 -3.08 -8.70
CA GLU A 16 8.12 -1.63 -8.45
C GLU A 16 8.49 -1.36 -6.98
N LEU A 17 7.96 -2.15 -6.05
CA LEU A 17 8.37 -2.08 -4.65
C LEU A 17 9.88 -2.31 -4.50
N ARG A 18 10.42 -3.32 -5.20
CA ARG A 18 11.86 -3.60 -5.22
C ARG A 18 12.64 -2.43 -5.77
N ARG A 19 12.23 -1.85 -6.90
CA ARG A 19 12.88 -0.67 -7.50
C ARG A 19 12.92 0.50 -6.53
N ARG A 20 11.80 0.79 -5.86
CA ARG A 20 11.71 1.86 -4.85
C ARG A 20 12.61 1.59 -3.64
N LEU A 21 12.68 0.36 -3.15
CA LEU A 21 13.54 -0.03 -2.02
C LEU A 21 15.02 0.06 -2.38
N VAL A 22 15.42 -0.45 -3.55
CA VAL A 22 16.80 -0.37 -4.05
C VAL A 22 17.20 1.08 -4.29
N GLY A 23 16.31 1.88 -4.89
CA GLY A 23 16.56 3.29 -5.19
C GLY A 23 16.78 4.17 -3.96
N ARG A 24 16.29 3.76 -2.78
CA ARG A 24 16.56 4.47 -1.52
C ARG A 24 17.99 4.28 -1.02
N GLN A 25 18.73 3.28 -1.53
CA GLN A 25 20.12 2.94 -1.17
C GLN A 25 20.43 2.82 0.33
N THR A 26 19.41 2.78 1.19
CA THR A 26 19.53 2.73 2.65
C THR A 26 19.42 1.32 3.22
N ASP A 27 18.96 0.36 2.43
CA ASP A 27 18.68 -1.01 2.85
C ASP A 27 19.62 -2.00 2.16
N SER A 28 20.13 -2.98 2.91
CA SER A 28 20.92 -4.10 2.38
C SER A 28 20.07 -5.00 1.49
N ALA A 29 20.69 -5.70 0.53
CA ALA A 29 19.99 -6.61 -0.38
C ALA A 29 19.12 -7.66 0.34
N GLU A 30 19.61 -8.22 1.45
CA GLU A 30 18.88 -9.18 2.28
C GLU A 30 17.65 -8.56 2.97
N ALA A 31 17.75 -7.30 3.41
CA ALA A 31 16.62 -6.58 4.00
C ALA A 31 15.53 -6.29 2.95
N ILE A 32 15.93 -6.01 1.72
CA ILE A 32 15.02 -5.80 0.59
C ILE A 32 14.27 -7.10 0.27
N GLU A 33 14.97 -8.22 0.09
CA GLU A 33 14.36 -9.54 -0.16
C GLU A 33 13.37 -9.96 0.93
N ASN A 34 13.75 -9.78 2.20
CA ASN A 34 12.86 -10.06 3.33
C ASN A 34 11.60 -9.17 3.32
N ARG A 35 11.73 -7.90 2.96
CA ARG A 35 10.58 -6.99 2.84
C ARG A 35 9.69 -7.35 1.64
N LEU A 36 10.26 -7.77 0.52
CA LEU A 36 9.50 -8.17 -0.66
C LEU A 36 8.70 -9.45 -0.42
N THR A 37 9.31 -10.42 0.26
CA THR A 37 8.63 -11.65 0.68
C THR A 37 7.45 -11.32 1.59
N LYS A 38 7.69 -10.53 2.64
CA LYS A 38 6.62 -10.08 3.54
C LYS A 38 5.53 -9.29 2.81
N ALA A 39 5.91 -8.37 1.93
CA ALA A 39 4.94 -7.61 1.15
C ALA A 39 4.08 -8.53 0.28
N SER A 40 4.66 -9.55 -0.35
CA SER A 40 3.92 -10.53 -1.15
C SER A 40 2.91 -11.33 -0.30
N GLU A 41 3.29 -11.66 0.94
CA GLU A 41 2.36 -12.27 1.89
C GLU A 41 1.26 -11.28 2.32
N GLU A 42 1.62 -10.03 2.67
CA GLU A 42 0.69 -8.97 3.06
C GLU A 42 -0.33 -8.64 1.95
N LEU A 43 0.07 -8.71 0.68
CA LEU A 43 -0.84 -8.54 -0.46
C LEU A 43 -1.99 -9.57 -0.45
N THR A 44 -1.78 -10.78 0.08
CA THR A 44 -2.87 -11.78 0.23
C THR A 44 -3.90 -11.38 1.28
N PHE A 45 -3.53 -10.50 2.21
CA PHE A 45 -4.45 -9.96 3.22
C PHE A 45 -5.15 -8.69 2.74
N ALA A 46 -4.75 -8.12 1.60
CA ALA A 46 -5.35 -6.90 1.06
C ALA A 46 -6.87 -7.01 0.90
N GLU A 47 -7.36 -8.20 0.54
CA GLU A 47 -8.80 -8.50 0.39
C GLU A 47 -9.59 -8.42 1.70
N LYS A 48 -8.91 -8.39 2.86
CA LYS A 48 -9.54 -8.25 4.18
C LYS A 48 -9.77 -6.81 4.60
N PHE A 49 -9.25 -5.84 3.83
CA PHE A 49 -9.43 -4.42 4.07
C PHE A 49 -10.67 -3.92 3.32
N ASP A 50 -11.29 -2.85 3.84
CA ASP A 50 -12.49 -2.27 3.25
C ASP A 50 -12.22 -1.66 1.87
N LYS A 51 -11.01 -1.15 1.65
CA LYS A 51 -10.60 -0.60 0.36
C LYS A 51 -9.11 -0.82 0.11
N ILE A 52 -8.79 -1.12 -1.14
CA ILE A 52 -7.42 -1.25 -1.65
C ILE A 52 -7.13 -0.05 -2.55
N ILE A 53 -5.99 0.60 -2.34
CA ILE A 53 -5.50 1.75 -3.10
C ILE A 53 -4.15 1.38 -3.72
N VAL A 54 -4.04 1.50 -5.03
CA VAL A 54 -2.81 1.20 -5.76
C VAL A 54 -1.97 2.47 -5.88
N ASN A 55 -0.83 2.48 -5.21
CA ASN A 55 0.13 3.59 -5.18
C ASN A 55 1.13 3.52 -6.34
N ASP A 56 0.59 3.50 -7.56
CA ASP A 56 1.35 3.66 -8.80
C ASP A 56 1.82 5.11 -8.97
N ASP A 57 0.86 6.04 -8.89
CA ASP A 57 1.06 7.48 -8.95
C ASP A 57 0.63 8.13 -7.63
N LEU A 58 1.51 8.98 -7.09
CA LEU A 58 1.29 9.61 -5.78
C LEU A 58 0.08 10.55 -5.79
N GLU A 59 -0.15 11.29 -6.86
CA GLU A 59 -1.28 12.22 -6.93
C GLU A 59 -2.61 11.46 -7.01
N LYS A 60 -2.69 10.43 -7.86
CA LYS A 60 -3.86 9.56 -7.95
C LYS A 60 -4.15 8.85 -6.64
N ALA A 61 -3.14 8.25 -6.02
CA ALA A 61 -3.31 7.54 -4.75
C ALA A 61 -3.79 8.48 -3.63
N LYS A 62 -3.27 9.72 -3.58
CA LYS A 62 -3.73 10.74 -2.63
C LYS A 62 -5.18 11.14 -2.89
N GLN A 63 -5.55 11.38 -4.15
CA GLN A 63 -6.90 11.75 -4.51
C GLN A 63 -7.89 10.63 -4.15
N GLU A 64 -7.59 9.39 -4.51
CA GLU A 64 -8.42 8.22 -4.20
C GLU A 64 -8.56 8.02 -2.69
N THR A 65 -7.45 8.13 -1.94
CA THR A 65 -7.49 8.04 -0.47
C THR A 65 -8.36 9.15 0.12
N PHE A 66 -8.23 10.38 -0.38
CA PHE A 66 -9.00 11.51 0.10
C PHE A 66 -10.49 11.31 -0.13
N GLU A 67 -10.91 10.87 -1.32
CA GLU A 67 -12.32 10.63 -1.62
C GLU A 67 -12.91 9.51 -0.75
N VAL A 68 -12.17 8.43 -0.54
CA VAL A 68 -12.58 7.31 0.30
C VAL A 68 -12.76 7.73 1.77
N VAL A 69 -11.80 8.49 2.31
CA VAL A 69 -11.89 9.00 3.68
C VAL A 69 -13.02 10.03 3.81
N LYS A 70 -13.19 10.92 2.84
CA LYS A 70 -14.26 11.92 2.81
C LYS A 70 -15.63 11.26 2.83
N ALA A 71 -15.85 10.26 1.96
CA ALA A 71 -17.09 9.50 1.90
C ALA A 71 -17.42 8.79 3.22
N PHE A 72 -16.40 8.25 3.91
CA PHE A 72 -16.59 7.63 5.22
C PHE A 72 -16.94 8.61 6.34
N LEU A 73 -16.43 9.85 6.28
CA LEU A 73 -16.72 10.90 7.26
C LEU A 73 -18.09 11.58 7.04
N GLU A 74 -18.51 11.70 5.78
CA GLU A 74 -19.81 12.27 5.40
C GLU A 74 -20.97 11.27 5.50
N GLY A 75 -20.66 9.97 5.66
CA GLY A 75 -21.62 8.86 5.81
C GLY A 75 -22.02 8.49 7.23
#